data_AF-A0A9W4SQ46-F1
#
_entry.id   AF-A0A9W4SQ46-F1
#
_cell.length_a   1.000
_cell.length_b   1.000
_cell.length_c   1.000
_cell.angle_alpha   90.00
_cell.angle_beta   90.00
_cell.angle_gamma   90.00
#
_symmetry.space_group_name_H-M   'P 1'
#
loop_
_entity.id
_entity.type
_entity.pdbx_description
1 polymer ?
#
loop_
_entity_poly.entity_id
_entity_poly.type
_entity_poly.pdbx_seq_one_letter_code
_entity_poly.pdbx_strand_id
1 'polypeptide(L)'
;MEILMTPFAKPIPIESNYIARFRWDRTVVNHFIIDKNELNDGYLTAPGISTSIENALRRTLSFGGEINLSSLINCIIQYPLEDFSDVHGLIKFPIARNISDNPSTETVKNLRTDFLVWLNGKILIFKGEDKRYYEEFALAENELTSKMKSWSILSYGRVPYIFAYAAAGNALKFYAINQDRELRSVSHLFDLSTQKDRLFTIVITVNIYRILLSFVDLIPDYSIKLYDELSHSHNTTISILDDCIVKTIGKYSTFMNDNFSVMKNFYKDTAHVANLIHARDLNGRPSYPTLQGNRYRVILSPLGYCYEPQNESELKDVIKTVLKVINEIHSIGYVHRDIRWPNILRQPNGDWLVIDLEYGGKADEAPNFGPFIEWSPEATANDVYKTQYDIYQIGRLMASKLFFKSEECVDLQEKLLATSDQYFTGKEALSHKWFNC
;
A
#
# COMPACT_ATOMS: atom_id res chain seq x y z
N MET A 1 -23.80 20.62 -6.98
CA MET A 1 -23.46 19.48 -7.86
C MET A 1 -22.60 19.88 -9.07
N GLU A 2 -22.01 21.09 -9.12
CA GLU A 2 -21.19 21.54 -10.28
C GLU A 2 -19.80 22.08 -9.89
N ILE A 3 -19.38 21.91 -8.63
CA ILE A 3 -18.21 22.60 -8.05
C ILE A 3 -16.90 22.27 -8.79
N LEU A 4 -16.73 21.04 -9.28
CA LEU A 4 -15.54 20.66 -10.06
C LEU A 4 -15.58 21.15 -11.52
N MET A 5 -16.73 21.59 -12.03
CA MET A 5 -16.79 22.18 -13.37
C MET A 5 -16.35 23.64 -13.33
N THR A 6 -16.74 24.41 -12.32
CA THR A 6 -16.25 25.78 -12.11
C THR A 6 -14.74 25.81 -11.83
N PRO A 7 -13.92 26.68 -12.47
CA PRO A 7 -12.48 26.73 -12.19
C PRO A 7 -12.20 27.19 -10.77
N PHE A 8 -11.37 26.47 -10.02
CA PHE A 8 -10.92 26.92 -8.70
C PHE A 8 -10.04 28.17 -8.80
N ALA A 9 -10.64 29.34 -8.56
CA ALA A 9 -10.04 30.69 -8.47
C ALA A 9 -9.25 31.21 -9.70
N LYS A 10 -8.81 30.35 -10.62
CA LYS A 10 -7.99 30.68 -11.79
C LYS A 10 -8.45 29.88 -13.01
N PRO A 11 -8.67 30.49 -14.18
CA PRO A 11 -8.81 29.78 -15.46
C PRO A 11 -7.55 28.95 -15.79
N ILE A 12 -7.65 28.09 -16.81
CA ILE A 12 -6.57 27.24 -17.29
C ILE A 12 -5.81 27.97 -18.42
N PRO A 13 -4.50 28.24 -18.29
CA PRO A 13 -3.71 28.91 -19.33
C PRO A 13 -3.40 27.97 -20.48
N ILE A 14 -3.65 28.40 -21.72
CA ILE A 14 -3.42 27.61 -22.94
C ILE A 14 -2.96 28.52 -24.10
N GLU A 15 -2.36 27.95 -25.15
CA GLU A 15 -1.96 28.71 -26.34
C GLU A 15 -3.17 29.32 -27.07
N SER A 16 -2.99 30.52 -27.62
CA SER A 16 -4.02 31.32 -28.28
C SER A 16 -4.68 30.62 -29.49
N ASN A 17 -3.91 29.79 -30.20
CA ASN A 17 -4.33 28.97 -31.34
C ASN A 17 -5.43 27.93 -31.01
N TYR A 18 -5.48 27.39 -29.78
CA TYR A 18 -6.46 26.38 -29.38
C TYR A 18 -7.79 26.99 -28.97
N ILE A 19 -7.80 28.13 -28.26
CA ILE A 19 -9.05 28.79 -27.84
C ILE A 19 -9.95 29.03 -29.07
N ALA A 20 -9.36 29.49 -30.18
CA ALA A 20 -10.09 29.72 -31.43
C ALA A 20 -10.91 28.51 -31.91
N ARG A 21 -10.45 27.27 -31.66
CA ARG A 21 -11.09 26.03 -32.12
C ARG A 21 -12.35 25.66 -31.34
N PHE A 22 -12.56 26.22 -30.15
CA PHE A 22 -13.76 25.99 -29.32
C PHE A 22 -14.49 27.26 -28.88
N ARG A 23 -14.23 28.40 -29.55
CA ARG A 23 -15.00 29.66 -29.38
C ARG A 23 -16.51 29.52 -29.65
N TRP A 24 -16.95 28.42 -30.26
CA TRP A 24 -18.36 28.10 -30.49
C TRP A 24 -19.15 27.80 -29.20
N ASP A 25 -18.50 27.43 -28.08
CA ASP A 25 -19.17 27.23 -26.79
C ASP A 25 -18.59 28.13 -25.68
N ARG A 26 -19.33 29.19 -25.35
CA ARG A 26 -18.99 30.11 -24.24
C ARG A 26 -18.94 29.41 -22.88
N THR A 27 -19.74 28.36 -22.66
CA THR A 27 -19.73 27.60 -21.40
C THR A 27 -18.45 26.83 -21.21
N VAL A 28 -17.73 26.48 -22.28
CA VAL A 28 -16.41 25.84 -22.21
C VAL A 28 -15.29 26.89 -22.18
N VAL A 29 -15.35 27.91 -23.06
CA VAL A 29 -14.30 28.94 -23.19
C VAL A 29 -14.02 29.67 -21.89
N ASN A 30 -15.03 29.93 -21.06
CA ASN A 30 -14.89 30.66 -19.79
C ASN A 30 -13.97 29.95 -18.76
N HIS A 31 -13.60 28.69 -18.99
CA HIS A 31 -12.69 27.92 -18.11
C HIS A 31 -11.22 28.09 -18.49
N PHE A 32 -10.94 28.71 -19.64
CA PHE A 32 -9.59 28.85 -20.22
C PHE A 32 -9.20 30.32 -20.39
N ILE A 33 -7.91 30.60 -20.41
CA ILE A 33 -7.35 31.92 -20.71
C ILE A 33 -6.16 31.78 -21.66
N ILE A 34 -5.94 32.77 -22.53
CA ILE A 34 -4.71 32.82 -23.34
C ILE A 34 -3.53 33.03 -22.40
N ASP A 35 -2.54 32.17 -22.51
CA ASP A 35 -1.26 32.37 -21.84
C ASP A 35 -0.56 33.61 -22.40
N LYS A 36 -0.36 34.64 -21.57
CA LYS A 36 0.22 35.92 -22.00
C LYS A 36 1.75 35.88 -22.12
N ASN A 37 2.38 34.79 -21.68
CA ASN A 37 3.82 34.62 -21.68
C ASN A 37 4.34 33.85 -22.91
N GLU A 38 3.55 33.76 -24.00
CA GLU A 38 3.89 33.14 -25.31
C GLU A 38 5.24 33.59 -25.92
N LEU A 39 5.91 34.62 -25.38
CA LEU A 39 7.02 35.32 -26.05
C LEU A 39 8.35 35.49 -25.29
N ASN A 40 8.49 35.23 -23.97
CA ASN A 40 9.72 35.71 -23.27
C ASN A 40 10.35 34.91 -22.11
N ASP A 41 9.74 33.88 -21.52
CA ASP A 41 10.43 33.07 -20.50
C ASP A 41 10.14 31.57 -20.68
N GLY A 42 11.18 30.80 -21.00
CA GLY A 42 11.09 29.40 -21.45
C GLY A 42 10.72 28.35 -20.40
N TYR A 43 10.19 28.77 -19.24
CA TYR A 43 9.78 27.89 -18.13
C TYR A 43 8.59 28.51 -17.39
N LEU A 44 7.35 28.16 -17.79
CA LEU A 44 6.10 28.11 -16.99
C LEU A 44 4.78 28.14 -17.81
N THR A 45 4.83 27.89 -19.13
CA THR A 45 3.68 28.15 -20.03
C THR A 45 3.07 26.91 -20.71
N ALA A 46 1.89 27.15 -21.29
CA ALA A 46 0.95 26.39 -22.12
C ALA A 46 1.16 24.93 -22.65
N PRO A 47 2.28 24.48 -23.27
CA PRO A 47 2.18 23.44 -24.32
C PRO A 47 1.70 22.01 -23.95
N GLY A 48 1.99 21.49 -22.74
CA GLY A 48 1.52 20.14 -22.33
C GLY A 48 -0.01 20.04 -22.26
N ILE A 49 -0.61 20.90 -21.43
CA ILE A 49 -2.06 21.07 -21.30
C ILE A 49 -2.71 21.37 -22.66
N SER A 50 -2.04 22.18 -23.49
CA SER A 50 -2.49 22.52 -24.84
C SER A 50 -2.48 21.30 -25.79
N THR A 51 -1.52 20.39 -25.64
CA THR A 51 -1.47 19.09 -26.33
C THR A 51 -2.59 18.15 -25.85
N SER A 52 -2.88 18.13 -24.55
CA SER A 52 -4.02 17.40 -23.99
C SER A 52 -5.36 17.92 -24.55
N ILE A 53 -5.51 19.25 -24.68
CA ILE A 53 -6.67 19.89 -25.32
C ILE A 53 -6.75 19.58 -26.82
N GLU A 54 -5.63 19.59 -27.54
CA GLU A 54 -5.62 19.20 -28.95
C GLU A 54 -6.08 17.74 -29.14
N ASN A 55 -5.60 16.83 -28.30
CA ASN A 55 -6.05 15.44 -28.31
C ASN A 55 -7.56 15.32 -28.03
N ALA A 56 -8.08 16.05 -27.03
CA ALA A 56 -9.51 16.10 -26.74
C ALA A 56 -10.34 16.67 -27.91
N LEU A 57 -9.83 17.65 -28.65
CA LEU A 57 -10.53 18.19 -29.83
C LEU A 57 -10.52 17.20 -31.01
N ARG A 58 -9.37 16.57 -31.29
CA ARG A 58 -9.16 15.75 -32.50
C ARG A 58 -9.67 14.31 -32.38
N ARG A 59 -9.58 13.68 -31.20
CA ARG A 59 -9.93 12.26 -31.05
C ARG A 59 -11.45 12.05 -31.11
N THR A 60 -11.87 11.03 -31.85
CA THR A 60 -13.22 10.48 -31.83
C THR A 60 -13.11 9.00 -31.46
N LEU A 61 -14.00 8.52 -30.60
CA LEU A 61 -14.06 7.09 -30.28
C LEU A 61 -14.68 6.36 -31.48
N SER A 62 -13.86 5.62 -32.23
CA SER A 62 -14.36 4.58 -33.12
C SER A 62 -14.86 3.40 -32.27
N PHE A 63 -16.06 2.90 -32.60
CA PHE A 63 -16.76 1.88 -31.82
C PHE A 63 -15.88 0.64 -31.54
N GLY A 64 -15.91 0.17 -30.29
CA GLY A 64 -15.73 -1.25 -29.99
C GLY A 64 -14.39 -1.71 -29.41
N GLY A 65 -13.54 -0.85 -28.83
CA GLY A 65 -12.28 -1.28 -28.21
C GLY A 65 -11.98 -0.61 -26.87
N GLU A 66 -11.73 -1.43 -25.83
CA GLU A 66 -11.27 -1.00 -24.49
C GLU A 66 -9.97 -0.19 -24.58
N ILE A 67 -9.04 -0.62 -25.45
CA ILE A 67 -7.80 0.10 -25.78
C ILE A 67 -8.07 1.54 -26.28
N ASN A 68 -9.14 1.77 -27.05
CA ASN A 68 -9.50 3.10 -27.52
C ASN A 68 -10.02 3.98 -26.38
N LEU A 69 -10.79 3.40 -25.44
CA LEU A 69 -11.26 4.10 -24.24
C LEU A 69 -10.05 4.49 -23.38
N SER A 70 -9.23 3.55 -22.93
CA SER A 70 -8.07 3.85 -22.08
C SER A 70 -7.09 4.83 -22.74
N SER A 71 -6.89 4.76 -24.07
CA SER A 71 -6.11 5.73 -24.82
C SER A 71 -6.74 7.13 -24.86
N LEU A 72 -8.07 7.25 -24.87
CA LEU A 72 -8.74 8.54 -24.72
C LEU A 72 -8.63 9.05 -23.27
N ILE A 73 -8.89 8.20 -22.28
CA ILE A 73 -8.76 8.56 -20.85
C ILE A 73 -7.34 9.08 -20.55
N ASN A 74 -6.30 8.54 -21.21
CA ASN A 74 -4.95 9.10 -21.10
C ASN A 74 -4.92 10.60 -21.45
N CYS A 75 -5.54 11.00 -22.55
CA CYS A 75 -5.53 12.38 -23.02
C CYS A 75 -6.37 13.36 -22.17
N ILE A 76 -7.37 12.88 -21.41
CA ILE A 76 -8.29 13.74 -20.65
C ILE A 76 -8.13 13.66 -19.12
N ILE A 77 -7.46 12.60 -18.62
CA ILE A 77 -7.18 12.41 -17.19
C ILE A 77 -5.67 12.27 -16.94
N GLN A 78 -4.98 11.33 -17.60
CA GLN A 78 -3.57 11.04 -17.26
C GLN A 78 -2.64 12.22 -17.62
N TYR A 79 -2.57 12.58 -18.90
CA TYR A 79 -1.66 13.62 -19.38
C TYR A 79 -1.94 14.98 -18.73
N PRO A 80 -3.19 15.46 -18.53
CA PRO A 80 -3.41 16.70 -17.79
C PRO A 80 -2.93 16.68 -16.33
N LEU A 81 -2.90 15.52 -15.64
CA LEU A 81 -2.32 15.41 -14.30
C LEU A 81 -0.79 15.46 -14.35
N GLU A 82 -0.18 14.76 -15.31
CA GLU A 82 1.27 14.74 -15.55
C GLU A 82 1.80 16.13 -16.00
N ASP A 83 1.12 16.77 -16.95
CA ASP A 83 1.42 18.12 -17.44
C ASP A 83 1.39 19.15 -16.29
N PHE A 84 0.34 19.15 -15.46
CA PHE A 84 0.26 20.05 -14.30
C PHE A 84 1.27 19.71 -13.20
N SER A 85 1.59 18.42 -13.02
CA SER A 85 2.63 17.93 -12.11
C SER A 85 3.98 18.53 -12.47
N ASP A 86 4.37 18.43 -13.75
CA ASP A 86 5.69 18.86 -14.23
C ASP A 86 5.81 20.40 -14.25
N VAL A 87 4.74 21.12 -14.57
CA VAL A 87 4.73 22.60 -14.57
C VAL A 87 4.89 23.18 -13.17
N HIS A 88 4.27 22.58 -12.14
CA HIS A 88 4.34 23.10 -10.78
C HIS A 88 5.47 22.49 -9.94
N GLY A 89 5.87 21.25 -10.20
CA GLY A 89 6.89 20.51 -9.43
C GLY A 89 6.52 20.19 -7.97
N LEU A 90 5.31 20.56 -7.52
CA LEU A 90 4.90 20.52 -6.11
C LEU A 90 4.52 19.12 -5.61
N ILE A 91 4.04 18.24 -6.49
CA ILE A 91 3.64 16.87 -6.14
C ILE A 91 3.95 15.96 -7.30
N LYS A 92 4.43 14.75 -6.99
CA LYS A 92 4.62 13.69 -7.99
C LYS A 92 3.42 12.76 -8.00
N PHE A 93 2.99 12.37 -9.19
CA PHE A 93 1.92 11.40 -9.40
C PHE A 93 2.47 10.20 -10.18
N PRO A 94 3.04 9.18 -9.51
CA PRO A 94 3.12 7.85 -10.11
C PRO A 94 1.71 7.45 -10.53
N ILE A 95 1.55 7.14 -11.81
CA ILE A 95 0.31 6.63 -12.40
C ILE A 95 0.61 5.23 -12.90
N ALA A 96 -0.30 4.29 -12.64
CA ALA A 96 -0.18 2.94 -13.18
C ALA A 96 -1.51 2.44 -13.69
N ARG A 97 -1.52 2.01 -14.96
CA ARG A 97 -2.64 1.29 -15.54
C ARG A 97 -2.53 -0.21 -15.37
N ASN A 98 -3.67 -0.89 -15.30
CA ASN A 98 -3.77 -2.34 -15.38
C ASN A 98 -3.80 -2.80 -16.86
N ILE A 99 -2.80 -2.39 -17.63
CA ILE A 99 -2.54 -3.02 -18.94
C ILE A 99 -1.98 -4.42 -18.63
N SER A 100 -2.38 -5.42 -19.42
CA SER A 100 -2.27 -6.87 -19.16
C SER A 100 -0.90 -7.40 -18.68
N ASP A 101 0.17 -6.66 -18.92
CA ASP A 101 1.54 -7.18 -19.04
C ASP A 101 2.39 -7.06 -17.77
N ASN A 102 1.88 -6.42 -16.71
CA ASN A 102 2.62 -6.41 -15.43
C ASN A 102 2.56 -7.81 -14.77
N PRO A 103 3.65 -8.32 -14.15
CA PRO A 103 3.71 -9.67 -13.59
C PRO A 103 3.00 -9.80 -12.23
N SER A 104 2.06 -8.90 -11.94
CA SER A 104 1.31 -8.93 -10.69
C SER A 104 0.47 -10.19 -10.57
N THR A 105 0.36 -10.69 -9.34
CA THR A 105 -0.36 -11.95 -9.11
C THR A 105 -1.83 -11.79 -9.52
N GLU A 106 -2.44 -12.85 -10.06
CA GLU A 106 -3.84 -12.83 -10.55
C GLU A 106 -4.84 -12.29 -9.51
N THR A 107 -4.58 -12.56 -8.23
CA THR A 107 -5.33 -11.98 -7.10
C THR A 107 -5.25 -10.46 -7.05
N VAL A 108 -4.08 -9.87 -7.29
CA VAL A 108 -3.88 -8.42 -7.33
C VAL A 108 -4.55 -7.83 -8.56
N LYS A 109 -4.42 -8.46 -9.74
CA LYS A 109 -5.08 -8.00 -10.97
C LYS A 109 -6.60 -7.89 -10.81
N ASN A 110 -7.24 -8.86 -10.17
CA ASN A 110 -8.69 -8.89 -9.98
C ASN A 110 -9.21 -7.95 -8.87
N LEU A 111 -8.35 -7.55 -7.93
CA LEU A 111 -8.69 -6.65 -6.81
C LEU A 111 -8.26 -5.19 -7.05
N ARG A 112 -7.65 -4.91 -8.19
CA ARG A 112 -7.11 -3.61 -8.58
C ARG A 112 -8.00 -2.99 -9.65
N THR A 113 -8.18 -1.68 -9.59
CA THR A 113 -8.85 -0.92 -10.67
C THR A 113 -7.89 -0.54 -11.79
N ASP A 114 -8.43 -0.28 -12.97
CA ASP A 114 -7.64 -0.15 -14.20
C ASP A 114 -6.74 1.08 -14.23
N PHE A 115 -7.08 2.11 -13.48
CA PHE A 115 -6.30 3.32 -13.30
C PHE A 115 -6.08 3.61 -11.82
N LEU A 116 -4.86 4.02 -11.48
CA LEU A 116 -4.43 4.38 -10.13
C LEU A 116 -3.43 5.53 -10.18
N VAL A 117 -3.52 6.42 -9.20
CA VAL A 117 -2.64 7.57 -9.00
C VAL A 117 -2.27 7.68 -7.52
N TRP A 118 -0.98 7.68 -7.22
CA TRP A 118 -0.50 7.87 -5.85
C TRP A 118 0.05 9.28 -5.62
N LEU A 119 -0.36 9.93 -4.53
CA LEU A 119 0.15 11.25 -4.14
C LEU A 119 1.57 11.11 -3.58
N ASN A 120 2.55 11.76 -4.20
CA ASN A 120 3.99 11.63 -3.90
C ASN A 120 4.50 10.17 -3.87
N GLY A 121 3.83 9.26 -4.58
CA GLY A 121 4.14 7.82 -4.54
C GLY A 121 3.87 7.13 -3.20
N LYS A 122 3.21 7.81 -2.25
CA LYS A 122 2.91 7.30 -0.89
C LYS A 122 1.49 6.71 -0.79
N ILE A 123 0.46 7.55 -0.91
CA ILE A 123 -0.95 7.14 -0.71
C ILE A 123 -1.73 7.11 -2.02
N LEU A 124 -2.67 6.17 -2.18
CA LEU A 124 -3.58 6.16 -3.33
C LEU A 124 -4.58 7.30 -3.19
N ILE A 125 -4.74 8.13 -4.23
CA ILE A 125 -5.55 9.36 -4.13
C ILE A 125 -6.55 9.56 -5.27
N PHE A 126 -6.36 8.85 -6.38
CA PHE A 126 -7.31 8.81 -7.49
C PHE A 126 -7.26 7.41 -8.10
N LYS A 127 -8.43 6.79 -8.31
CA LYS A 127 -8.60 5.49 -8.97
C LYS A 127 -9.62 5.57 -10.11
N GLY A 128 -9.62 4.62 -11.04
CA GLY A 128 -10.63 4.58 -12.10
C GLY A 128 -10.79 3.21 -12.71
N GLU A 129 -11.98 2.96 -13.24
CA GLU A 129 -12.39 1.69 -13.83
C GLU A 129 -12.89 1.93 -15.28
N ASP A 130 -12.33 1.19 -16.23
CA ASP A 130 -12.63 1.26 -17.66
C ASP A 130 -13.43 0.01 -18.06
N LYS A 131 -14.63 0.17 -18.64
CA LYS A 131 -15.42 -0.94 -19.23
C LYS A 131 -15.67 -0.72 -20.72
N ARG A 132 -15.89 -1.80 -21.47
CA ARG A 132 -15.92 -1.75 -22.94
C ARG A 132 -17.25 -1.24 -23.50
N TYR A 133 -18.35 -1.62 -22.87
CA TYR A 133 -19.71 -1.36 -23.35
C TYR A 133 -20.46 -0.41 -22.42
N TYR A 134 -21.31 0.47 -22.95
CA TYR A 134 -22.02 1.49 -22.16
C TYR A 134 -22.93 0.85 -21.08
N GLU A 135 -23.48 -0.31 -21.39
CA GLU A 135 -24.31 -1.14 -20.52
C GLU A 135 -23.57 -1.59 -19.25
N GLU A 136 -22.24 -1.61 -19.27
CA GLU A 136 -21.37 -1.96 -18.14
C GLU A 136 -21.07 -0.76 -17.23
N PHE A 137 -21.63 0.43 -17.49
CA PHE A 137 -21.34 1.64 -16.69
C PHE A 137 -21.67 1.46 -15.19
N ALA A 138 -22.80 0.82 -14.88
CA ALA A 138 -23.18 0.51 -13.49
C ALA A 138 -22.24 -0.52 -12.83
N LEU A 139 -21.62 -1.40 -13.63
CA LEU A 139 -20.58 -2.31 -13.15
C LEU A 139 -19.27 -1.55 -12.85
N ALA A 140 -18.89 -0.61 -13.72
CA ALA A 140 -17.76 0.29 -13.47
C ALA A 140 -17.95 1.12 -12.18
N GLU A 141 -19.14 1.71 -11.96
CA GLU A 141 -19.48 2.40 -10.70
C GLU A 141 -19.38 1.47 -9.48
N ASN A 142 -19.85 0.23 -9.58
CA ASN A 142 -19.78 -0.74 -8.50
C ASN A 142 -18.33 -1.10 -8.13
N GLU A 143 -17.51 -1.45 -9.13
CA GLU A 143 -16.13 -1.91 -8.95
C GLU A 143 -15.22 -0.85 -8.31
N LEU A 144 -15.54 0.44 -8.40
CA LEU A 144 -14.85 1.49 -7.64
C LEU A 144 -14.90 1.28 -6.12
N THR A 145 -15.97 0.70 -5.59
CA THR A 145 -16.16 0.45 -4.15
C THR A 145 -16.05 -1.02 -3.76
N SER A 146 -16.48 -1.97 -4.61
CA SER A 146 -16.33 -3.40 -4.31
C SER A 146 -14.87 -3.89 -4.40
N LYS A 147 -14.03 -3.24 -5.23
CA LYS A 147 -12.55 -3.34 -5.16
C LYS A 147 -11.94 -2.37 -4.13
N MET A 148 -12.64 -2.10 -3.02
CA MET A 148 -12.10 -1.32 -1.89
C MET A 148 -12.53 -1.93 -0.56
N LYS A 149 -11.69 -2.81 0.01
CA LYS A 149 -12.04 -3.61 1.20
C LYS A 149 -12.01 -2.84 2.50
N SER A 150 -11.12 -1.88 2.64
CA SER A 150 -11.01 -1.05 3.84
C SER A 150 -10.47 0.34 3.52
N TRP A 151 -10.72 1.31 4.41
CA TRP A 151 -9.99 2.57 4.42
C TRP A 151 -8.88 2.50 5.47
N SER A 152 -7.66 2.19 5.04
CA SER A 152 -6.48 2.21 5.91
C SER A 152 -5.76 3.56 5.83
N ILE A 153 -5.48 4.18 6.98
CA ILE A 153 -4.64 5.39 7.07
C ILE A 153 -3.21 5.17 6.53
N LEU A 154 -2.72 3.92 6.50
CA LEU A 154 -1.45 3.60 5.83
C LEU A 154 -1.52 3.83 4.33
N SER A 155 -2.68 3.57 3.73
CA SER A 155 -2.86 3.46 2.28
C SER A 155 -3.49 4.69 1.64
N TYR A 156 -4.30 5.42 2.41
CA TYR A 156 -5.06 6.60 1.99
C TYR A 156 -4.71 7.85 2.82
N GLY A 157 -3.89 7.73 3.86
CA GLY A 157 -3.55 8.84 4.75
C GLY A 157 -4.75 9.40 5.52
N ARG A 158 -4.66 10.67 5.91
CA ARG A 158 -5.70 11.40 6.66
C ARG A 158 -6.64 12.22 5.76
N VAL A 159 -6.67 11.93 4.46
CA VAL A 159 -7.49 12.69 3.51
C VAL A 159 -8.99 12.44 3.76
N PRO A 160 -9.87 13.42 3.53
CA PRO A 160 -11.30 13.26 3.75
C PRO A 160 -11.97 12.36 2.70
N TYR A 161 -11.39 12.27 1.50
CA TYR A 161 -11.84 11.44 0.39
C TYR A 161 -10.72 11.26 -0.63
N ILE A 162 -10.83 10.21 -1.45
CA ILE A 162 -10.09 10.07 -2.72
C ILE A 162 -11.00 10.40 -3.90
N PHE A 163 -10.43 10.73 -5.05
CA PHE A 163 -11.20 10.83 -6.29
C PHE A 163 -11.37 9.48 -6.97
N ALA A 164 -12.41 9.35 -7.78
CA ALA A 164 -12.57 8.23 -8.68
C ALA A 164 -13.24 8.62 -10.00
N TYR A 165 -13.10 7.81 -11.05
CA TYR A 165 -13.94 7.89 -12.24
C TYR A 165 -14.44 6.51 -12.66
N ALA A 166 -15.64 6.45 -13.21
CA ALA A 166 -16.14 5.27 -13.93
C ALA A 166 -16.27 5.65 -15.40
N ALA A 167 -15.79 4.80 -16.30
CA ALA A 167 -15.91 4.98 -17.73
C ALA A 167 -16.41 3.69 -18.41
N ALA A 168 -17.34 3.81 -19.35
CA ALA A 168 -17.87 2.66 -20.09
C ALA A 168 -18.35 3.03 -21.49
N GLY A 169 -17.78 2.43 -22.53
CA GLY A 169 -18.03 2.82 -23.92
C GLY A 169 -17.63 4.29 -24.16
N ASN A 170 -18.61 5.16 -24.40
CA ASN A 170 -18.40 6.62 -24.51
C ASN A 170 -18.75 7.39 -23.22
N ALA A 171 -19.26 6.73 -22.18
CA ALA A 171 -19.70 7.41 -20.96
C ALA A 171 -18.56 7.59 -19.96
N LEU A 172 -18.53 8.73 -19.26
CA LEU A 172 -17.62 8.98 -18.13
C LEU A 172 -18.27 9.80 -17.03
N LYS A 173 -17.96 9.50 -15.77
CA LYS A 173 -18.38 10.34 -14.62
C LYS A 173 -17.34 10.28 -13.51
N PHE A 174 -17.15 11.39 -12.81
CA PHE A 174 -16.25 11.53 -11.67
C PHE A 174 -17.00 11.41 -10.35
N TYR A 175 -16.30 10.86 -9.35
CA TYR A 175 -16.76 10.62 -8.00
C TYR A 175 -15.71 11.04 -6.97
N ALA A 176 -16.13 11.20 -5.73
CA ALA A 176 -15.29 11.12 -4.55
C ALA A 176 -15.72 9.93 -3.70
N ILE A 177 -14.77 9.23 -3.10
CA ILE A 177 -15.00 8.12 -2.15
C ILE A 177 -14.48 8.58 -0.79
N ASN A 178 -15.35 8.65 0.22
CA ASN A 178 -14.96 9.05 1.58
C ASN A 178 -14.44 7.87 2.43
N GLN A 179 -14.09 8.16 3.69
CA GLN A 179 -13.55 7.18 4.64
C GLN A 179 -14.53 6.02 4.93
N ASP A 180 -15.83 6.28 4.91
CA ASP A 180 -16.90 5.29 5.03
C ASP A 180 -17.10 4.44 3.76
N ARG A 181 -16.34 4.72 2.69
CA ARG A 181 -16.42 4.15 1.34
C ARG A 181 -17.71 4.49 0.58
N GLU A 182 -18.40 5.56 0.96
CA GLU A 182 -19.52 6.09 0.19
C GLU A 182 -19.03 6.72 -1.12
N LEU A 183 -19.56 6.24 -2.25
CA LEU A 183 -19.34 6.81 -3.56
C LEU A 183 -20.27 8.02 -3.77
N ARG A 184 -19.71 9.22 -3.91
CA ARG A 184 -20.47 10.47 -4.16
C ARG A 184 -20.12 11.04 -5.52
N SER A 185 -21.12 11.24 -6.38
CA SER A 185 -20.95 11.88 -7.69
C SER A 185 -20.52 13.34 -7.55
N VAL A 186 -19.45 13.72 -8.26
CA VAL A 186 -18.90 15.10 -8.28
C VAL A 186 -18.95 15.76 -9.66
N SER A 187 -19.37 15.00 -10.69
CA SER A 187 -19.72 15.50 -12.02
C SER A 187 -21.04 14.90 -12.51
N HIS A 188 -21.61 15.48 -13.58
CA HIS A 188 -22.61 14.82 -14.39
C HIS A 188 -21.99 13.70 -15.25
N LEU A 189 -22.83 12.95 -15.97
CA LEU A 189 -22.42 11.91 -16.91
C LEU A 189 -22.05 12.55 -18.27
N PHE A 190 -20.80 12.42 -18.67
CA PHE A 190 -20.25 12.94 -19.92
C PHE A 190 -20.40 11.95 -21.07
N ASP A 191 -20.71 12.44 -22.27
CA ASP A 191 -20.54 11.70 -23.52
C ASP A 191 -19.22 12.11 -24.20
N LEU A 192 -18.23 11.22 -24.06
CA LEU A 192 -16.91 11.35 -24.67
C LEU A 192 -16.93 11.31 -26.21
N SER A 193 -18.08 11.07 -26.86
CA SER A 193 -18.23 11.30 -28.30
C SER A 193 -18.14 12.79 -28.66
N THR A 194 -18.54 13.68 -27.75
CA THR A 194 -18.60 15.14 -27.98
C THR A 194 -17.30 15.86 -27.61
N GLN A 195 -16.94 16.90 -28.37
CA GLN A 195 -15.79 17.76 -28.02
C GLN A 195 -16.03 18.54 -26.72
N LYS A 196 -17.27 18.97 -26.48
CA LYS A 196 -17.67 19.76 -25.31
C LYS A 196 -17.34 19.02 -24.01
N ASP A 197 -17.81 17.79 -23.91
CA ASP A 197 -17.68 17.01 -22.67
C ASP A 197 -16.23 16.61 -22.43
N ARG A 198 -15.49 16.23 -23.48
CA ARG A 198 -14.04 15.97 -23.37
C ARG A 198 -13.27 17.19 -22.84
N LEU A 199 -13.62 18.41 -23.25
CA LEU A 199 -13.01 19.62 -22.68
C LEU A 199 -13.40 19.83 -21.21
N PHE A 200 -14.65 19.56 -20.81
CA PHE A 200 -15.04 19.60 -19.39
C PHE A 200 -14.36 18.52 -18.53
N THR A 201 -14.08 17.33 -19.08
CA THR A 201 -13.30 16.32 -18.35
C THR A 201 -11.89 16.81 -18.03
N ILE A 202 -11.22 17.52 -18.94
CA ILE A 202 -9.92 18.18 -18.66
C ILE A 202 -10.08 19.24 -17.56
N VAL A 203 -11.13 20.07 -17.60
CA VAL A 203 -11.38 21.08 -16.55
C VAL A 203 -11.53 20.43 -15.17
N ILE A 204 -12.28 19.33 -15.07
CA ILE A 204 -12.42 18.57 -13.83
C ILE A 204 -11.09 17.96 -13.39
N THR A 205 -10.33 17.35 -14.29
CA THR A 205 -9.00 16.78 -13.97
C THR A 205 -8.06 17.83 -13.39
N VAL A 206 -8.01 19.03 -13.96
CA VAL A 206 -7.20 20.15 -13.46
C VAL A 206 -7.72 20.67 -12.11
N ASN A 207 -9.03 20.69 -11.91
CA ASN A 207 -9.63 21.05 -10.63
C ASN A 207 -9.39 19.97 -9.55
N ILE A 208 -9.35 18.69 -9.91
CA ILE A 208 -8.91 17.58 -9.05
C ILE A 208 -7.45 17.81 -8.64
N TYR A 209 -6.53 18.04 -9.58
CA TYR A 209 -5.12 18.35 -9.29
C TYR A 209 -4.98 19.48 -8.24
N ARG A 210 -5.75 20.56 -8.40
CA ARG A 210 -5.75 21.71 -7.48
C ARG A 210 -6.22 21.36 -6.06
N ILE A 211 -7.15 20.41 -5.92
CA ILE A 211 -7.55 19.88 -4.60
C ILE A 211 -6.44 18.99 -4.04
N LEU A 212 -5.80 18.16 -4.87
CA LEU A 212 -4.74 17.24 -4.44
C LEU A 212 -3.51 17.96 -3.85
N LEU A 213 -3.24 19.21 -4.28
CA LEU A 213 -2.27 20.09 -3.61
C LEU A 213 -2.56 20.30 -2.11
N SER A 214 -3.84 20.39 -1.71
CA SER A 214 -4.24 20.57 -0.31
C SER A 214 -4.14 19.30 0.55
N PHE A 215 -3.88 18.15 -0.08
CA PHE A 215 -3.79 16.86 0.62
C PHE A 215 -2.35 16.47 1.01
N VAL A 216 -1.33 17.22 0.58
CA VAL A 216 0.08 16.87 0.78
C VAL A 216 0.44 16.75 2.27
N ASP A 217 -0.04 17.67 3.12
CA ASP A 217 0.21 17.67 4.56
C ASP A 217 -0.64 16.62 5.33
N LEU A 218 -1.54 15.92 4.64
CA LEU A 218 -2.39 14.86 5.21
C LEU A 218 -1.81 13.45 4.99
N ILE A 219 -0.63 13.35 4.35
CA ILE A 219 0.08 12.09 4.08
C ILE A 219 1.00 11.74 5.26
N PRO A 220 0.75 10.64 6.01
CA PRO A 220 1.69 10.18 7.03
C PRO A 220 3.03 9.75 6.43
N ASP A 221 4.14 9.93 7.17
CA ASP A 221 5.45 9.45 6.69
C ASP A 221 5.57 7.93 6.59
N TYR A 222 4.81 7.22 7.42
CA TYR A 222 4.68 5.76 7.43
C TYR A 222 3.64 5.21 6.43
N SER A 223 3.27 5.99 5.41
CA SER A 223 2.35 5.55 4.37
C SER A 223 2.91 4.40 3.54
N ILE A 224 2.03 3.50 3.11
CA ILE A 224 2.34 2.30 2.33
C ILE A 224 1.58 2.37 1.00
N LYS A 225 2.33 2.32 -0.09
CA LYS A 225 1.81 2.38 -1.46
C LYS A 225 0.98 1.13 -1.77
N LEU A 226 -0.32 1.32 -2.00
CA LEU A 226 -1.21 0.22 -2.43
C LEU A 226 -0.80 -0.35 -3.78
N TYR A 227 -1.04 -1.64 -3.98
CA TYR A 227 -0.76 -2.41 -5.19
C TYR A 227 0.70 -2.33 -5.66
N ASP A 228 1.61 -1.94 -4.77
CA ASP A 228 3.05 -2.05 -4.97
C ASP A 228 3.47 -3.51 -4.76
N GLU A 229 4.49 -3.94 -5.52
CA GLU A 229 5.02 -5.30 -5.44
C GLU A 229 6.51 -5.27 -5.08
N LEU A 230 6.79 -5.54 -3.82
CA LEU A 230 8.15 -5.61 -3.30
C LEU A 230 8.75 -6.96 -3.68
N SER A 231 9.64 -6.95 -4.67
CA SER A 231 10.46 -8.11 -5.02
C SER A 231 11.68 -8.19 -4.10
N HIS A 232 11.84 -9.33 -3.44
CA HIS A 232 12.93 -9.64 -2.53
C HIS A 232 13.79 -10.80 -3.06
N SER A 233 14.83 -11.16 -2.31
CA SER A 233 15.65 -12.34 -2.58
C SER A 233 14.81 -13.63 -2.71
N HIS A 234 15.42 -14.63 -3.35
CA HIS A 234 14.88 -16.00 -3.46
C HIS A 234 13.54 -16.15 -4.21
N ASN A 235 13.20 -15.19 -5.08
CA ASN A 235 11.91 -15.11 -5.80
C ASN A 235 10.72 -14.92 -4.84
N THR A 236 10.93 -14.11 -3.81
CA THR A 236 9.87 -13.66 -2.91
C THR A 236 9.23 -12.39 -3.46
N THR A 237 7.90 -12.35 -3.54
CA THR A 237 7.13 -11.17 -3.92
C THR A 237 6.10 -10.88 -2.84
N ILE A 238 6.06 -9.63 -2.37
CA ILE A 238 5.04 -9.13 -1.45
C ILE A 238 4.20 -8.09 -2.20
N SER A 239 2.95 -8.44 -2.50
CA SER A 239 1.98 -7.51 -3.11
C SER A 239 1.08 -6.90 -2.04
N ILE A 240 0.95 -5.57 -2.01
CA ILE A 240 0.20 -4.87 -0.96
C ILE A 240 -1.22 -4.55 -1.41
N LEU A 241 -2.22 -4.88 -0.59
CA LEU A 241 -3.65 -4.60 -0.81
C LEU A 241 -4.22 -3.77 0.35
N ASP A 242 -5.47 -3.29 0.21
CA ASP A 242 -6.13 -2.34 1.13
C ASP A 242 -6.11 -2.74 2.61
N ASP A 243 -6.13 -4.04 2.89
CA ASP A 243 -6.36 -4.62 4.21
C ASP A 243 -5.48 -5.87 4.52
N CYS A 244 -4.62 -6.26 3.58
CA CYS A 244 -3.69 -7.39 3.69
C CYS A 244 -2.54 -7.31 2.70
N ILE A 245 -1.50 -8.12 2.90
CA ILE A 245 -0.48 -8.40 1.89
C ILE A 245 -0.62 -9.81 1.34
N VAL A 246 -0.15 -10.04 0.12
CA VAL A 246 0.00 -11.38 -0.48
C VAL A 246 1.50 -11.67 -0.61
N LYS A 247 2.02 -12.58 0.22
CA LYS A 247 3.41 -13.06 0.15
C LYS A 247 3.46 -14.33 -0.70
N THR A 248 4.33 -14.33 -1.71
CA THR A 248 4.55 -15.46 -2.62
C THR A 248 6.03 -15.81 -2.63
N ILE A 249 6.38 -17.11 -2.66
CA ILE A 249 7.75 -17.58 -2.91
C ILE A 249 7.72 -18.56 -4.09
N GLY A 250 8.42 -18.23 -5.18
CA GLY A 250 8.32 -18.96 -6.45
C GLY A 250 9.14 -20.26 -6.54
N LYS A 251 10.10 -20.48 -5.64
CA LYS A 251 10.95 -21.68 -5.56
C LYS A 251 11.05 -22.16 -4.11
N TYR A 252 9.90 -22.49 -3.51
CA TYR A 252 9.79 -22.77 -2.07
C TYR A 252 10.73 -23.89 -1.58
N SER A 253 10.84 -25.01 -2.31
CA SER A 253 11.68 -26.15 -1.91
C SER A 253 13.17 -25.79 -1.83
N THR A 254 13.66 -24.87 -2.66
CA THR A 254 15.04 -24.34 -2.61
C THR A 254 15.31 -23.49 -1.37
N PHE A 255 14.26 -23.01 -0.70
CA PHE A 255 14.33 -22.13 0.45
C PHE A 255 14.04 -22.86 1.77
N MET A 256 13.13 -23.84 1.75
CA MET A 256 12.51 -24.43 2.96
C MET A 256 12.49 -25.95 3.00
N ASN A 257 13.26 -26.65 2.15
CA ASN A 257 13.49 -28.11 2.19
C ASN A 257 12.23 -28.92 2.61
N ASP A 258 11.13 -28.71 1.89
CA ASP A 258 9.81 -29.34 2.02
C ASP A 258 9.09 -29.29 3.38
N ASN A 259 9.48 -28.40 4.32
CA ASN A 259 8.83 -28.27 5.63
C ASN A 259 7.48 -27.49 5.62
N PHE A 260 6.72 -27.61 4.52
CA PHE A 260 5.45 -26.91 4.35
C PHE A 260 4.37 -27.33 5.37
N SER A 261 4.38 -28.58 5.81
CA SER A 261 3.40 -29.09 6.79
C SER A 261 3.53 -28.43 8.16
N VAL A 262 4.76 -28.22 8.66
CA VAL A 262 4.98 -27.51 9.94
C VAL A 262 4.61 -26.04 9.77
N MET A 263 4.98 -25.40 8.65
CA MET A 263 4.62 -24.01 8.36
C MET A 263 3.09 -23.79 8.33
N LYS A 264 2.37 -24.68 7.64
CA LYS A 264 0.91 -24.66 7.57
C LYS A 264 0.28 -24.81 8.96
N ASN A 265 0.79 -25.72 9.78
CA ASN A 265 0.28 -25.91 11.14
C ASN A 265 0.66 -24.74 12.06
N PHE A 266 1.85 -24.14 11.91
CA PHE A 266 2.28 -23.01 12.71
C PHE A 266 1.31 -21.83 12.57
N TYR A 267 1.02 -21.39 11.34
CA TYR A 267 0.02 -20.36 11.06
C TYR A 267 -1.39 -20.70 11.57
N LYS A 268 -1.78 -21.98 11.55
CA LYS A 268 -3.11 -22.44 11.98
C LYS A 268 -3.21 -22.43 13.52
N ASP A 269 -2.20 -22.95 14.19
CA ASP A 269 -2.18 -23.12 15.64
C ASP A 269 -1.97 -21.77 16.35
N THR A 270 -1.29 -20.81 15.72
CA THR A 270 -1.09 -19.44 16.24
C THR A 270 -2.17 -18.43 15.83
N ALA A 271 -3.22 -18.82 15.11
CA ALA A 271 -4.27 -17.92 14.60
C ALA A 271 -5.11 -17.19 15.68
N HIS A 272 -4.79 -17.39 16.96
CA HIS A 272 -5.42 -16.76 18.12
C HIS A 272 -4.47 -15.87 18.93
N VAL A 273 -3.16 -15.87 18.62
CA VAL A 273 -2.13 -15.14 19.37
C VAL A 273 -2.22 -13.65 19.04
N ALA A 274 -2.55 -12.82 20.02
CA ALA A 274 -2.65 -11.38 19.82
C ALA A 274 -1.30 -10.78 19.38
N ASN A 275 -1.32 -9.68 18.61
CA ASN A 275 -0.12 -8.97 18.13
C ASN A 275 0.82 -9.82 17.24
N LEU A 276 0.34 -10.91 16.66
CA LEU A 276 1.03 -11.73 15.65
C LEU A 276 0.39 -11.57 14.27
N ILE A 277 1.18 -11.74 13.21
CA ILE A 277 0.65 -11.84 11.85
C ILE A 277 -0.16 -13.14 11.68
N HIS A 278 -1.31 -13.03 11.00
CA HIS A 278 -2.19 -14.16 10.75
C HIS A 278 -2.40 -14.40 9.25
N ALA A 279 -2.43 -15.68 8.88
CA ALA A 279 -2.85 -16.10 7.55
C ALA A 279 -4.39 -16.08 7.46
N ARG A 280 -4.92 -15.57 6.35
CA ARG A 280 -6.36 -15.48 6.11
C ARG A 280 -6.76 -15.76 4.66
N ASP A 281 -8.06 -15.91 4.42
CA ASP A 281 -8.62 -15.95 3.07
C ASP A 281 -8.97 -14.53 2.57
N LEU A 282 -9.47 -14.42 1.33
CA LEU A 282 -9.90 -13.15 0.76
C LEU A 282 -11.16 -12.56 1.41
N ASN A 283 -11.88 -13.33 2.23
CA ASN A 283 -13.10 -12.93 2.94
C ASN A 283 -12.81 -12.52 4.40
N GLY A 284 -11.54 -12.44 4.80
CA GLY A 284 -11.14 -12.06 6.16
C GLY A 284 -11.10 -13.23 7.16
N ARG A 285 -11.35 -14.47 6.74
CA ARG A 285 -11.45 -15.64 7.63
C ARG A 285 -10.06 -16.24 7.90
N PRO A 286 -9.79 -16.77 9.11
CA PRO A 286 -8.55 -17.50 9.40
C PRO A 286 -8.27 -18.59 8.37
N SER A 287 -7.01 -18.69 7.96
CA SER A 287 -6.54 -19.60 6.92
C SER A 287 -5.10 -20.00 7.19
N TYR A 288 -4.43 -20.54 6.19
CA TYR A 288 -3.04 -20.97 6.25
C TYR A 288 -2.37 -20.80 4.87
N PRO A 289 -1.03 -20.85 4.78
CA PRO A 289 -0.34 -20.83 3.50
C PRO A 289 -0.75 -21.97 2.57
N THR A 290 -0.60 -21.73 1.27
CA THR A 290 -0.86 -22.69 0.20
C THR A 290 0.42 -22.97 -0.58
N LEU A 291 0.62 -24.22 -1.02
CA LEU A 291 1.71 -24.63 -1.89
C LEU A 291 1.10 -25.34 -3.10
N GLN A 292 1.35 -24.82 -4.29
CA GLN A 292 0.93 -25.42 -5.56
C GLN A 292 2.16 -25.58 -6.46
N GLY A 293 2.48 -26.82 -6.81
CA GLY A 293 3.80 -27.13 -7.37
C GLY A 293 4.90 -26.68 -6.41
N ASN A 294 5.79 -25.79 -6.85
CA ASN A 294 6.84 -25.20 -6.03
C ASN A 294 6.56 -23.74 -5.61
N ARG A 295 5.32 -23.26 -5.78
CA ARG A 295 4.91 -21.89 -5.48
C ARG A 295 4.15 -21.82 -4.16
N TYR A 296 4.79 -21.27 -3.14
CA TYR A 296 4.18 -20.91 -1.86
C TYR A 296 3.42 -19.59 -2.00
N ARG A 297 2.25 -19.49 -1.36
CA ARG A 297 1.44 -18.27 -1.29
C ARG A 297 0.65 -18.21 0.01
N VAL A 298 0.73 -17.08 0.70
CA VAL A 298 -0.07 -16.76 1.90
C VAL A 298 -0.63 -15.33 1.79
N ILE A 299 -1.82 -15.10 2.36
CA ILE A 299 -2.42 -13.76 2.49
C ILE A 299 -2.36 -13.41 3.98
N LEU A 300 -1.74 -12.29 4.32
CA LEU A 300 -1.37 -11.94 5.69
C LEU A 300 -2.04 -10.64 6.15
N SER A 301 -2.49 -10.62 7.41
CA SER A 301 -3.02 -9.44 8.10
C SER A 301 -2.86 -9.61 9.61
N PRO A 302 -2.89 -8.53 10.43
CA PRO A 302 -3.14 -7.13 10.06
C PRO A 302 -1.96 -6.49 9.30
N LEU A 303 -2.19 -5.29 8.77
CA LEU A 303 -1.13 -4.45 8.20
C LEU A 303 -0.43 -3.64 9.30
N GLY A 304 0.86 -3.37 9.09
CA GLY A 304 1.68 -2.47 9.89
C GLY A 304 2.76 -1.81 9.04
N TYR A 305 3.53 -0.91 9.64
CA TYR A 305 4.62 -0.17 9.01
C TYR A 305 5.92 -0.34 9.79
N CYS A 306 7.06 -0.22 9.09
CA CYS A 306 8.38 -0.27 9.71
C CYS A 306 8.57 0.94 10.63
N TYR A 307 8.84 0.69 11.91
CA TYR A 307 9.10 1.72 12.91
C TYR A 307 9.93 1.12 14.03
N GLU A 308 10.92 1.86 14.51
CA GLU A 308 11.77 1.45 15.63
C GLU A 308 11.49 2.34 16.84
N PRO A 309 11.53 1.83 18.08
CA PRO A 309 11.33 2.64 19.27
C PRO A 309 12.41 3.72 19.37
N GLN A 310 11.99 4.96 19.64
CA GLN A 310 12.89 6.13 19.72
C GLN A 310 13.37 6.44 21.13
N ASN A 311 12.80 5.77 22.15
CA ASN A 311 13.09 5.99 23.56
C ASN A 311 12.78 4.72 24.38
N GLU A 312 13.17 4.73 25.66
CA GLU A 312 12.97 3.58 26.55
C GLU A 312 11.48 3.23 26.78
N SER A 313 10.56 4.21 26.76
CA SER A 313 9.12 3.92 26.96
C SER A 313 8.56 3.11 25.79
N GLU A 314 8.86 3.52 24.55
CA GLU A 314 8.48 2.74 23.36
C GLU A 314 9.19 1.39 23.29
N LEU A 315 10.43 1.31 23.78
CA LEU A 315 11.15 0.05 23.92
C LEU A 315 10.46 -0.89 24.92
N LYS A 316 10.00 -0.35 26.06
CA LYS A 316 9.22 -1.09 27.05
C LYS A 316 7.94 -1.65 26.44
N ASP A 317 7.21 -0.84 25.68
CA ASP A 317 5.97 -1.28 25.01
C ASP A 317 6.20 -2.37 23.96
N VAL A 318 7.20 -2.22 23.08
CA VAL A 318 7.48 -3.21 22.05
C VAL A 318 8.00 -4.52 22.63
N ILE A 319 8.94 -4.46 23.58
CA ILE A 319 9.51 -5.67 24.19
C ILE A 319 8.46 -6.39 25.03
N LYS A 320 7.58 -5.68 25.75
CA LYS A 320 6.43 -6.28 26.45
C LYS A 320 5.47 -6.97 25.48
N THR A 321 5.28 -6.42 24.28
CA THR A 321 4.42 -7.02 23.24
C THR A 321 5.08 -8.27 22.64
N VAL A 322 6.35 -8.17 22.21
CA VAL A 322 7.10 -9.31 21.66
C VAL A 322 7.20 -10.45 22.67
N LEU A 323 7.49 -10.17 23.95
CA LEU A 323 7.55 -11.20 24.99
C LEU A 323 6.22 -11.93 25.21
N LYS A 324 5.06 -11.23 25.11
CA LYS A 324 3.74 -11.88 25.16
C LYS A 324 3.54 -12.83 23.99
N VAL A 325 3.74 -12.35 22.76
CA VAL A 325 3.63 -13.14 21.53
C VAL A 325 4.50 -14.39 21.60
N ILE A 326 5.78 -14.21 21.93
CA ILE A 326 6.75 -15.31 21.99
C ILE A 326 6.41 -16.29 23.12
N ASN A 327 5.99 -15.82 24.29
CA ASN A 327 5.54 -16.70 25.38
C ASN A 327 4.29 -17.52 25.02
N GLU A 328 3.33 -16.93 24.31
CA GLU A 328 2.14 -17.66 23.80
C GLU A 328 2.54 -18.71 22.75
N ILE A 329 3.38 -18.35 21.78
CA ILE A 329 3.95 -19.28 20.77
C ILE A 329 4.71 -20.45 21.43
N HIS A 330 5.53 -20.16 22.45
CA HIS A 330 6.26 -21.18 23.21
C HIS A 330 5.32 -22.13 23.96
N SER A 331 4.20 -21.62 24.50
CA SER A 331 3.23 -22.43 25.25
C SER A 331 2.53 -23.50 24.41
N ILE A 332 2.49 -23.33 23.07
CA ILE A 332 1.96 -24.31 22.10
C ILE A 332 3.06 -25.09 21.37
N GLY A 333 4.31 -25.05 21.87
CA GLY A 333 5.43 -25.85 21.42
C GLY A 333 6.06 -25.38 20.09
N TYR A 334 5.96 -24.09 19.78
CA TYR A 334 6.58 -23.48 18.60
C TYR A 334 7.69 -22.49 18.99
N VAL A 335 8.52 -22.12 18.03
CA VAL A 335 9.61 -21.11 18.12
C VAL A 335 9.63 -20.26 16.86
N HIS A 336 10.03 -18.99 16.97
CA HIS A 336 10.02 -18.03 15.86
C HIS A 336 11.32 -18.03 15.04
N ARG A 337 12.48 -18.20 15.69
CA ARG A 337 13.82 -18.33 15.07
C ARG A 337 14.35 -17.10 14.31
N ASP A 338 13.57 -16.03 14.14
CA ASP A 338 13.97 -14.82 13.39
C ASP A 338 13.40 -13.53 14.02
N ILE A 339 13.76 -13.26 15.28
CA ILE A 339 13.27 -12.12 16.05
C ILE A 339 14.25 -10.94 15.86
N ARG A 340 13.88 -10.01 14.99
CA ARG A 340 14.68 -8.84 14.60
C ARG A 340 13.81 -7.65 14.22
N TRP A 341 14.35 -6.43 14.25
CA TRP A 341 13.59 -5.20 13.96
C TRP A 341 12.84 -5.18 12.61
N PRO A 342 13.38 -5.73 11.49
CA PRO A 342 12.61 -5.89 10.25
C PRO A 342 11.33 -6.72 10.39
N ASN A 343 11.26 -7.60 11.38
CA ASN A 343 10.14 -8.51 11.63
C ASN A 343 9.20 -8.01 12.74
N ILE A 344 9.34 -6.73 13.14
CA ILE A 344 8.48 -6.05 14.11
C ILE A 344 7.95 -4.78 13.47
N LEU A 345 6.64 -4.72 13.24
CA LEU A 345 5.95 -3.56 12.68
C LEU A 345 5.19 -2.80 13.77
N ARG A 346 4.91 -1.52 13.52
CA ARG A 346 3.94 -0.73 14.28
C ARG A 346 2.62 -0.68 13.53
N GLN A 347 1.52 -0.64 14.26
CA GLN A 347 0.17 -0.50 13.72
C GLN A 347 -0.37 0.93 13.93
N PRO A 348 -1.32 1.42 13.09
CA PRO A 348 -1.83 2.78 13.20
C PRO A 348 -2.52 3.14 14.52
N ASN A 349 -3.00 2.15 15.25
CA ASN A 349 -3.61 2.31 16.58
C ASN A 349 -2.56 2.46 17.70
N GLY A 350 -1.28 2.34 17.39
CA GLY A 350 -0.18 2.38 18.36
C GLY A 350 0.27 1.02 18.87
N ASP A 351 -0.32 -0.09 18.45
CA ASP A 351 0.15 -1.43 18.81
C ASP A 351 1.39 -1.85 18.02
N TRP A 352 2.03 -2.94 18.46
CA TRP A 352 3.13 -3.59 17.78
C TRP A 352 2.68 -4.94 17.21
N LEU A 353 3.31 -5.39 16.13
CA LEU A 353 2.97 -6.58 15.37
C LEU A 353 4.23 -7.37 15.01
N VAL A 354 4.28 -8.64 15.42
CA VAL A 354 5.35 -9.58 15.05
C VAL A 354 4.98 -10.27 13.73
N ILE A 355 5.93 -10.32 12.78
CA ILE A 355 5.72 -10.85 11.42
C ILE A 355 6.80 -11.89 11.02
N ASP A 356 6.66 -12.46 9.81
CA ASP A 356 7.64 -13.37 9.18
C ASP A 356 7.83 -14.71 9.90
N LEU A 357 6.72 -15.46 10.01
CA LEU A 357 6.71 -16.81 10.60
C LEU A 357 7.43 -17.86 9.75
N GLU A 358 7.86 -17.52 8.53
CA GLU A 358 8.40 -18.46 7.54
C GLU A 358 9.63 -19.26 8.03
N TYR A 359 10.43 -18.74 8.97
CA TYR A 359 11.56 -19.47 9.56
C TYR A 359 11.23 -20.25 10.85
N GLY A 360 10.04 -20.03 11.41
CA GLY A 360 9.62 -20.68 12.64
C GLY A 360 9.29 -22.16 12.47
N GLY A 361 9.17 -22.87 13.59
CA GLY A 361 8.95 -24.32 13.60
C GLY A 361 8.69 -24.82 15.01
N LYS A 362 8.69 -26.14 15.21
CA LYS A 362 8.57 -26.72 16.54
C LYS A 362 9.81 -26.43 17.39
N ALA A 363 9.57 -26.25 18.69
CA ALA A 363 10.62 -26.26 19.69
C ALA A 363 11.25 -27.66 19.77
N ASP A 364 12.52 -27.74 20.18
CA ASP A 364 13.27 -28.97 20.39
C ASP A 364 13.43 -29.86 19.13
N GLU A 365 13.24 -29.27 17.94
CA GLU A 365 13.54 -29.86 16.64
C GLU A 365 14.71 -29.16 15.94
N ALA A 366 15.37 -29.88 15.03
CA ALA A 366 16.40 -29.31 14.17
C ALA A 366 15.80 -28.39 13.08
N PRO A 367 16.37 -27.19 12.84
CA PRO A 367 16.03 -26.39 11.68
C PRO A 367 16.53 -27.08 10.41
N ASN A 368 15.74 -27.03 9.33
CA ASN A 368 16.11 -27.61 8.04
C ASN A 368 16.86 -26.62 7.12
N PHE A 369 17.48 -25.61 7.73
CA PHE A 369 18.27 -24.53 7.12
C PHE A 369 19.43 -24.18 8.07
N GLY A 370 20.49 -23.55 7.54
CA GLY A 370 21.68 -23.20 8.32
C GLY A 370 21.42 -22.10 9.37
N PRO A 371 22.22 -22.05 10.45
CA PRO A 371 22.01 -21.11 11.55
C PRO A 371 22.18 -19.65 11.11
N PHE A 372 21.44 -18.76 11.75
CA PHE A 372 21.58 -17.31 11.54
C PHE A 372 22.64 -16.71 12.47
N ILE A 373 23.32 -15.66 11.99
CA ILE A 373 24.30 -14.91 12.81
C ILE A 373 23.65 -14.21 14.01
N GLU A 374 22.32 -14.05 13.97
CA GLU A 374 21.49 -13.51 15.04
C GLU A 374 21.24 -14.46 16.21
N TRP A 375 21.48 -15.76 16.04
CA TRP A 375 21.23 -16.80 17.05
C TRP A 375 22.27 -16.75 18.19
N SER A 376 21.96 -17.41 19.31
CA SER A 376 22.96 -17.55 20.39
C SER A 376 24.11 -18.47 19.96
N PRO A 377 25.29 -18.37 20.61
CA PRO A 377 26.39 -19.30 20.35
C PRO A 377 25.97 -20.77 20.53
N GLU A 378 25.14 -21.06 21.53
CA GLU A 378 24.63 -22.43 21.78
C GLU A 378 23.62 -22.86 20.72
N ALA A 379 22.75 -21.95 20.26
CA ALA A 379 21.83 -22.23 19.16
C ALA A 379 22.54 -22.47 17.81
N THR A 380 23.75 -21.95 17.66
CA THR A 380 24.60 -22.17 16.48
C THR A 380 25.45 -23.44 16.60
N ALA A 381 25.80 -23.84 17.82
CA ALA A 381 26.61 -25.03 18.11
C ALA A 381 25.78 -26.33 18.30
N ASN A 382 24.48 -26.22 18.59
CA ASN A 382 23.56 -27.34 18.71
C ASN A 382 22.73 -27.50 17.42
N ASP A 383 22.49 -28.74 17.00
CA ASP A 383 21.59 -29.06 15.88
C ASP A 383 20.11 -28.83 16.21
N VAL A 384 19.74 -28.52 17.46
CA VAL A 384 18.35 -28.46 17.95
C VAL A 384 18.00 -27.07 18.45
N TYR A 385 16.92 -26.46 17.94
CA TYR A 385 16.50 -25.11 18.30
C TYR A 385 15.47 -25.09 19.44
N LYS A 386 15.75 -24.36 20.51
CA LYS A 386 14.96 -24.30 21.74
C LYS A 386 14.31 -22.94 21.99
N THR A 387 13.29 -22.90 22.83
CA THR A 387 12.53 -21.68 23.17
C THR A 387 13.40 -20.57 23.74
N GLN A 388 14.40 -20.88 24.57
CA GLN A 388 15.32 -19.87 25.12
C GLN A 388 16.09 -19.05 24.07
N TYR A 389 16.27 -19.58 22.86
CA TYR A 389 17.02 -18.90 21.80
C TYR A 389 16.21 -17.78 21.12
N ASP A 390 14.87 -17.85 21.19
CA ASP A 390 14.01 -16.71 20.87
C ASP A 390 14.16 -15.61 21.93
N ILE A 391 14.26 -15.96 23.22
CA ILE A 391 14.44 -15.00 24.31
C ILE A 391 15.79 -14.26 24.19
N TYR A 392 16.86 -14.97 23.82
CA TYR A 392 18.17 -14.38 23.52
C TYR A 392 18.10 -13.34 22.40
N GLN A 393 17.33 -13.59 21.34
CA GLN A 393 17.13 -12.62 20.25
C GLN A 393 16.39 -11.36 20.74
N ILE A 394 15.45 -11.47 21.69
CA ILE A 394 14.81 -10.30 22.32
C ILE A 394 15.83 -9.49 23.13
N GLY A 395 16.76 -10.14 23.84
CA GLY A 395 17.90 -9.48 24.46
C GLY A 395 18.75 -8.70 23.45
N ARG A 396 19.00 -9.28 22.27
CA ARG A 396 19.73 -8.61 21.16
C ARG A 396 18.95 -7.45 20.55
N LEU A 397 17.62 -7.52 20.42
CA LEU A 397 16.78 -6.38 20.02
C LEU A 397 16.99 -5.17 20.93
N MET A 398 16.94 -5.40 22.25
CA MET A 398 17.18 -4.35 23.26
C MET A 398 18.61 -3.79 23.14
N ALA A 399 19.61 -4.68 23.06
CA ALA A 399 21.02 -4.30 22.95
C ALA A 399 21.31 -3.41 21.72
N SER A 400 20.59 -3.60 20.61
CA SER A 400 20.82 -2.84 19.37
C SER A 400 20.37 -1.36 19.43
N LYS A 401 19.70 -0.92 20.50
CA LYS A 401 19.21 0.46 20.63
C LYS A 401 20.15 1.37 21.43
N LEU A 402 20.42 2.54 20.84
CA LEU A 402 21.39 3.54 21.31
C LEU A 402 20.69 4.80 21.83
N PHE A 403 20.01 4.66 22.98
CA PHE A 403 19.49 5.76 23.78
C PHE A 403 19.70 5.45 25.28
N PHE A 404 19.43 6.42 26.15
CA PHE A 404 19.50 6.22 27.60
C PHE A 404 18.58 5.06 28.04
N LYS A 405 19.11 4.17 28.87
CA LYS A 405 18.42 3.02 29.45
C LYS A 405 18.58 3.05 30.97
N SER A 406 17.48 2.90 31.70
CA SER A 406 17.47 2.68 33.14
C SER A 406 18.25 1.44 33.56
N GLU A 407 18.65 1.38 34.83
CA GLU A 407 19.29 0.19 35.41
C GLU A 407 18.36 -1.04 35.29
N GLU A 408 17.05 -0.86 35.46
CA GLU A 408 16.02 -1.87 35.21
C GLU A 408 16.03 -2.40 33.77
N CYS A 409 16.18 -1.52 32.77
CA CYS A 409 16.24 -1.90 31.36
C CYS A 409 17.50 -2.71 31.05
N VAL A 410 18.65 -2.33 31.63
CA VAL A 410 19.92 -3.02 31.45
C VAL A 410 19.90 -4.39 32.15
N ASP A 411 19.40 -4.45 33.38
CA ASP A 411 19.22 -5.70 34.15
C ASP A 411 18.31 -6.71 33.42
N LEU A 412 17.22 -6.25 32.78
CA LEU A 412 16.42 -7.14 31.91
C LEU A 412 17.21 -7.57 30.67
N GLN A 413 17.88 -6.65 29.98
CA GLN A 413 18.65 -6.95 28.77
C GLN A 413 19.73 -8.01 29.03
N GLU A 414 20.45 -7.91 30.15
CA GLU A 414 21.46 -8.89 30.56
C GLU A 414 20.85 -10.27 30.86
N LYS A 415 19.71 -10.32 31.55
CA LYS A 415 18.98 -11.57 31.82
C LYS A 415 18.45 -12.24 30.55
N LEU A 416 17.96 -11.46 29.59
CA LEU A 416 17.53 -11.98 28.29
C LEU A 416 18.71 -12.50 27.45
N LEU A 417 19.90 -11.91 27.60
CA LEU A 417 21.14 -12.34 26.95
C LEU A 417 21.88 -13.47 27.69
N ALA A 418 21.37 -13.94 28.83
CA ALA A 418 21.98 -15.02 29.59
C ALA A 418 22.04 -16.32 28.76
N THR A 419 23.14 -17.07 28.91
CA THR A 419 23.32 -18.36 28.27
C THR A 419 23.72 -19.46 29.26
N SER A 420 23.82 -20.70 28.80
CA SER A 420 23.98 -21.89 29.66
C SER A 420 22.79 -22.06 30.64
N ASP A 421 22.97 -22.72 31.79
CA ASP A 421 21.88 -23.09 32.73
C ASP A 421 21.14 -21.91 33.40
N GLN A 422 21.36 -20.67 32.95
CA GLN A 422 20.75 -19.43 33.46
C GLN A 422 19.71 -18.83 32.50
N TYR A 423 19.20 -19.61 31.54
CA TYR A 423 18.20 -19.13 30.58
C TYR A 423 16.94 -18.58 31.26
N PHE A 424 16.58 -17.35 30.88
CA PHE A 424 15.38 -16.67 31.32
C PHE A 424 14.21 -17.04 30.42
N THR A 425 13.03 -17.32 30.99
CA THR A 425 11.82 -17.62 30.20
C THR A 425 11.04 -16.35 29.86
N GLY A 426 10.21 -16.39 28.82
CA GLY A 426 9.30 -15.28 28.47
C GLY A 426 8.37 -14.87 29.62
N LYS A 427 7.92 -15.84 30.43
CA LYS A 427 7.07 -15.61 31.62
C LYS A 427 7.81 -14.88 32.75
N GLU A 428 9.07 -15.25 33.01
CA GLU A 428 9.89 -14.57 34.01
C GLU A 428 10.26 -13.16 33.55
N ALA A 429 10.57 -12.99 32.26
CA ALA A 429 10.81 -11.69 31.65
C ALA A 429 9.59 -10.76 31.75
N LEU A 430 8.37 -11.23 31.44
CA LEU A 430 7.14 -10.46 31.62
C LEU A 430 6.85 -10.08 33.07
N SER A 431 7.45 -10.79 34.03
CA SER A 431 7.33 -10.52 35.47
C SER A 431 8.42 -9.58 36.00
N HIS A 432 9.35 -9.13 35.15
CA HIS A 432 10.50 -8.32 35.55
C HIS A 432 10.10 -6.90 35.99
N LYS A 433 10.85 -6.36 36.97
CA LYS A 433 10.60 -5.04 37.58
C LYS A 433 10.48 -3.91 36.55
N TRP A 434 11.22 -3.96 35.44
CA TRP A 434 11.20 -2.94 34.39
C TRP A 434 9.80 -2.66 33.82
N PHE A 435 8.92 -3.67 33.77
CA PHE A 435 7.55 -3.53 33.28
C PHE A 435 6.55 -2.96 34.29
N ASN A 436 6.99 -2.76 35.54
CA ASN A 436 6.21 -2.24 36.68
C ASN A 436 6.72 -0.87 37.17
N CYS A 437 7.85 -0.39 36.64
CA CYS A 437 8.43 0.93 36.89
C CYS A 437 7.96 1.96 35.85
#